data_AF-A0A3C1RZ04-F1
#
_entry.id   AF-A0A3C1RZ04-F1
#
_cell.length_a   1.000
_cell.length_b   1.000
_cell.length_c   1.000
_cell.angle_alpha   90.00
_cell.angle_beta   90.00
_cell.angle_gamma   90.00
#
_symmetry.space_group_name_H-M   'P 1'
#
loop_
_entity.id
_entity.type
_entity.pdbx_description
1 polymer ?
#
loop_
_entity_poly.entity_id
_entity_poly.type
_entity_poly.pdbx_seq_one_letter_code
_entity_poly.pdbx_strand_id
1 'polypeptide(L)' 'RLLQRQLGELNQLIEDSLSQLSLEQSSALAEAIFDFSSIADLSSWLETNCPN' A
#
# COMPACT_ATOMS: atom_id res chain seq x y z
N ARG A 1 6.64 -5.19 -6.34
CA ARG A 1 6.76 -5.14 -7.83
C ARG A 1 5.56 -4.49 -8.54
N LEU A 2 4.29 -4.78 -8.20
CA LEU A 2 3.13 -4.08 -8.80
C LEU A 2 3.03 -2.63 -8.33
N LEU A 3 3.13 -2.42 -7.02
CA LEU A 3 3.16 -1.10 -6.38
C LEU A 3 4.25 -0.19 -6.99
N GLN A 4 5.47 -0.69 -7.17
CA GLN A 4 6.54 0.08 -7.81
C GLN A 4 6.26 0.45 -9.28
N ARG A 5 5.44 -0.33 -9.98
CA ARG A 5 5.06 -0.05 -11.37
C ARG A 5 3.90 0.95 -11.48
N GLN A 6 2.99 0.97 -10.50
CA GLN A 6 1.89 1.93 -10.45
C GLN A 6 2.32 3.26 -9.86
N LEU A 7 3.06 3.22 -8.77
CA LEU A 7 3.35 4.39 -7.93
C LEU A 7 4.81 4.86 -8.04
N GLY A 8 5.68 4.09 -8.71
CA GLY A 8 7.09 4.42 -8.90
C GLY A 8 7.97 3.96 -7.73
N GLU A 9 8.90 4.81 -7.29
CA GLU A 9 9.75 4.47 -6.16
C GLU A 9 8.95 4.47 -4.85
N LEU A 10 8.90 3.31 -4.19
CA LEU A 10 8.32 3.18 -2.86
C LEU A 10 9.37 3.55 -1.82
N ASN A 11 8.97 4.32 -0.82
CA ASN A 11 9.82 4.59 0.33
C ASN A 11 9.93 3.35 1.23
N GLN A 12 11.06 3.21 1.94
CA GLN A 12 11.26 2.10 2.89
C GLN A 12 10.14 1.98 3.94
N LEU A 13 9.57 3.11 4.39
CA LEU A 13 8.45 3.11 5.33
C LEU A 13 7.21 2.38 4.78
N ILE A 14 6.92 2.59 3.49
CA ILE A 14 5.79 1.94 2.81
C ILE A 14 6.07 0.45 2.68
N GLU A 15 7.30 0.07 2.32
CA GLU A 15 7.70 -1.35 2.21
C GLU A 15 7.63 -2.08 3.56
N ASP A 16 7.96 -1.40 4.65
CA ASP A 16 7.83 -1.94 6.01
C ASP A 16 6.36 -2.16 6.38
N SER A 17 5.49 -1.15 6.20
CA SER A 17 4.06 -1.29 6.44
C SER A 17 3.43 -2.40 5.57
N LEU A 18 3.83 -2.51 4.30
CA LEU A 18 3.39 -3.57 3.41
C LEU A 18 3.79 -4.98 3.91
N SER A 19 4.97 -5.09 4.54
CA SER A 19 5.45 -6.35 5.11
C SER A 19 4.70 -6.75 6.39
N GLN A 20 4.08 -5.79 7.07
CA GLN A 20 3.25 -6.02 8.25
C GLN A 20 1.78 -6.30 7.93
N LEU A 21 1.37 -6.19 6.65
CA LEU A 21 -0.01 -6.42 6.27
C LEU A 21 -0.43 -7.89 6.46
N SER A 22 -1.58 -8.07 7.09
CA SER A 22 -2.28 -9.35 7.16
C SER A 22 -2.82 -9.78 5.79
N LEU A 23 -3.14 -11.07 5.66
CA LEU A 23 -3.66 -11.65 4.41
C LEU A 23 -4.91 -10.90 3.89
N GLU A 24 -5.84 -10.55 4.77
CA GLU A 24 -7.04 -9.77 4.45
C GLU A 24 -6.67 -8.39 3.90
N GLN A 25 -5.76 -7.68 4.57
CA GLN A 25 -5.30 -6.36 4.13
C GLN A 25 -4.56 -6.43 2.80
N SER A 26 -3.76 -7.48 2.56
CA SER A 26 -3.10 -7.67 1.27
C SER A 26 -4.09 -7.86 0.11
N SER A 27 -5.25 -8.47 0.39
CA SER A 27 -6.31 -8.70 -0.59
C SER A 27 -7.08 -7.40 -0.86
N ALA A 28 -7.43 -6.65 0.20
CA ALA A 28 -8.04 -5.33 0.10
C ALA A 28 -7.12 -4.32 -0.61
N LEU A 29 -5.82 -4.37 -0.35
CA LEU A 29 -4.81 -3.57 -1.05
C LEU A 29 -4.79 -3.89 -2.54
N ALA A 30 -4.85 -5.17 -2.92
CA ALA A 30 -4.81 -5.58 -4.32
C ALA A 30 -6.04 -5.11 -5.12
N GLU A 31 -7.17 -4.83 -4.46
CA GLU A 31 -8.34 -4.23 -5.08
C GLU A 31 -8.23 -2.70 -5.13
N ALA A 32 -7.85 -2.08 -4.00
CA ALA A 32 -7.72 -0.62 -3.88
C ALA A 32 -6.56 -0.05 -4.70
N ILE A 33 -5.51 -0.84 -4.99
CA ILE A 33 -4.35 -0.39 -5.76
C ILE A 33 -4.70 0.05 -7.19
N PHE A 34 -5.79 -0.45 -7.75
CA PHE A 34 -6.27 -0.01 -9.06
C PHE A 34 -6.88 1.39 -9.03
N ASP A 35 -7.27 1.87 -7.85
CA ASP A 35 -7.80 3.21 -7.62
C ASP A 35 -6.69 4.23 -7.27
N PHE A 36 -5.52 3.74 -6.84
CA PHE A 36 -4.43 4.63 -6.42
C PHE A 36 -3.79 5.33 -7.61
N SER A 37 -3.79 6.67 -7.55
CA SER A 37 -3.14 7.51 -8.55
C SER A 37 -1.77 8.00 -8.10
N SER A 38 -1.44 7.93 -6.81
CA SER A 38 -0.17 8.39 -6.26
C SER A 38 0.24 7.67 -4.97
N ILE A 39 1.51 7.78 -4.59
CA ILE A 39 2.04 7.25 -3.31
C ILE A 39 1.23 7.78 -2.12
N ALA A 40 0.71 9.00 -2.20
CA ALA A 40 -0.14 9.59 -1.16
C ALA A 40 -1.42 8.77 -0.91
N ASP A 41 -2.07 8.25 -1.95
CA ASP A 41 -3.25 7.38 -1.81
C ASP A 41 -2.90 6.09 -1.07
N LEU A 42 -1.78 5.47 -1.46
CA LEU A 42 -1.27 4.28 -0.77
C LEU A 42 -0.94 4.56 0.69
N SER A 43 -0.31 5.70 0.99
CA SER A 43 0.03 6.08 2.36
C SER A 43 -1.21 6.26 3.22
N SER A 44 -2.21 7.01 2.73
CA SER A 44 -3.51 7.17 3.42
C SER A 44 -4.21 5.84 3.63
N TRP A 45 -4.16 4.96 2.63
CA TRP A 45 -4.76 3.63 2.74
C TRP A 45 -4.06 2.80 3.82
N LEU A 46 -2.73 2.80 3.85
CA LEU A 46 -1.94 2.10 4.86
C LEU A 46 -2.19 2.63 6.26
N GLU A 47 -2.29 3.95 6.46
CA GLU A 47 -2.62 4.53 7.77
C GLU A 47 -4.02 4.13 8.25
N THR A 48 -4.99 4.02 7.33
CA THR A 48 -6.36 3.60 7.63
C THR A 48 -6.45 2.11 7.95
N ASN A 49 -5.68 1.29 7.24
CA ASN A 49 -5.77 -0.17 7.27
C ASN A 49 -4.73 -0.84 8.17
N CYS A 50 -3.70 -0.12 8.58
CA CYS A 50 -2.67 -0.59 9.49
C CYS A 50 -2.61 0.31 10.73
N PRO A 51 -3.69 0.34 11.55
CA PRO A 51 -3.62 1.03 12.83
C PRO A 51 -2.55 0.36 13.69
N ASN A 52 -1.58 1.14 14.17
CA ASN A 52 -0.63 0.70 15.20
C ASN A 52 -1.36 0.25 16.47
#